data_AF-A0A1V5VLX7-F1
#
_entry.id   AF-A0A1V5VLX7-F1
#
_cell.length_a   1.000
_cell.length_b   1.000
_cell.length_c   1.000
_cell.angle_alpha   90.00
_cell.angle_beta   90.00
_cell.angle_gamma   90.00
#
_symmetry.space_group_name_H-M   'P 1'
#
loop_
_entity.id
_entity.type
_entity.pdbx_description
1 polymer ?
#
loop_
_entity_poly.entity_id
_entity_poly.type
_entity_poly.pdbx_seq_one_letter_code
_entity_poly.pdbx_strand_id
1 'polypeptide(L)'
;MAELLCTLIRRAGWRWSAARQAALARSLALALLLSLLGALLAACGSDKKESAKTGLAVGDAAPAFALPASDGSNVSLDAYRGQPVLLFFHMADG
;
A
#
# COMPACT_ATOMS: atom_id res chain seq x y z
N MET A 1 -42.95 51.51 -25.38
CA MET A 1 -41.91 50.90 -26.25
C MET A 1 -40.55 50.71 -25.56
N ALA A 2 -40.20 51.39 -24.45
CA ALA A 2 -38.90 51.25 -23.77
C ALA A 2 -38.79 50.01 -22.83
N GLU A 3 -39.90 49.53 -22.28
CA GLU A 3 -39.91 48.44 -21.28
C GLU A 3 -39.55 47.05 -21.84
N LEU A 4 -39.81 46.81 -23.14
CA LEU A 4 -39.53 45.54 -23.80
C LEU A 4 -38.04 45.35 -24.14
N LEU A 5 -37.32 46.45 -24.32
CA LEU A 5 -35.88 46.42 -24.62
C LEU A 5 -35.06 46.16 -23.34
N CYS A 6 -35.54 46.65 -22.18
CA CYS A 6 -34.87 46.52 -20.89
C CYS A 6 -34.98 45.11 -20.28
N THR A 7 -35.99 44.33 -20.67
CA THR A 7 -36.18 42.93 -20.22
C THR A 7 -35.34 41.93 -21.03
N LEU A 8 -35.06 42.23 -22.31
CA LEU A 8 -34.22 41.38 -23.15
C LEU A 8 -32.73 41.42 -22.76
N ILE A 9 -32.22 42.59 -22.34
CA ILE A 9 -30.81 42.76 -21.98
C ILE A 9 -30.47 42.01 -20.66
N ARG A 10 -31.40 41.96 -19.70
CA ARG A 10 -31.21 41.24 -18.42
C ARG A 10 -31.16 39.71 -18.58
N ARG A 11 -31.82 39.13 -19.59
CA ARG A 11 -31.81 37.67 -19.83
C ARG A 11 -30.53 37.16 -20.49
N ALA A 12 -29.82 38.01 -21.24
CA ALA A 12 -28.62 37.59 -21.99
C ALA A 12 -27.37 37.45 -21.10
N GLY A 13 -27.23 38.29 -20.07
CA GLY A 13 -26.04 38.29 -19.19
C GLY A 13 -25.94 37.11 -18.23
N TRP A 14 -27.06 36.45 -17.88
CA TRP A 14 -27.05 35.41 -16.86
C TRP A 14 -26.67 34.01 -17.39
N ARG A 15 -26.68 33.82 -18.72
CA ARG A 15 -26.39 32.51 -19.34
C ARG A 15 -24.90 32.21 -19.51
N TRP A 16 -24.01 33.20 -19.31
CA TRP A 16 -22.57 33.03 -19.52
C TRP A 16 -21.82 32.50 -18.29
N SER A 17 -22.43 32.55 -17.10
CA SER A 17 -21.80 32.02 -15.87
C SER A 17 -22.03 30.52 -15.67
N ALA A 18 -23.19 29.98 -16.01
CA ALA A 18 -23.53 28.58 -15.75
C ALA A 18 -22.77 27.58 -16.64
N ALA A 19 -22.53 27.93 -17.90
CA ALA A 19 -21.85 27.04 -18.85
C ALA A 19 -20.35 26.90 -18.57
N ARG A 20 -19.68 27.96 -18.06
CA ARG A 20 -18.27 27.92 -17.67
C ARG A 20 -18.07 27.18 -16.34
N GLN A 21 -19.05 27.23 -15.45
CA GLN A 21 -19.05 26.54 -14.15
C GLN A 21 -19.12 25.02 -14.28
N ALA A 22 -19.92 24.49 -15.20
CA ALA A 22 -20.07 23.04 -15.39
C ALA A 22 -18.82 22.38 -15.99
N ALA A 23 -18.09 23.09 -16.86
CA ALA A 23 -16.85 22.59 -17.44
C ALA A 23 -15.73 22.51 -16.38
N LEU A 24 -15.57 23.57 -15.58
CA LEU A 24 -14.56 23.63 -14.53
C LEU A 24 -14.83 22.62 -13.40
N ALA A 25 -16.08 22.44 -12.99
CA ALA A 25 -16.46 21.45 -11.98
C ALA A 25 -16.18 20.01 -12.44
N ARG A 26 -16.41 19.69 -13.72
CA ARG A 26 -16.12 18.37 -14.30
C ARG A 26 -14.62 18.12 -14.43
N SER A 27 -13.85 19.14 -14.82
CA SER A 27 -12.38 19.04 -14.88
C SER A 27 -11.78 18.84 -13.49
N LEU A 28 -12.28 19.55 -12.47
CA LEU A 28 -11.79 19.42 -11.09
C LEU A 28 -12.15 18.05 -10.49
N ALA A 29 -13.37 17.58 -10.73
CA ALA A 29 -13.81 16.26 -10.29
C ALA A 29 -12.98 15.14 -10.95
N LEU A 30 -12.68 15.25 -12.25
CA LEU A 30 -11.85 14.27 -12.95
C LEU A 30 -10.41 14.27 -12.40
N ALA A 31 -9.84 15.45 -12.14
CA ALA A 31 -8.49 15.58 -11.56
C ALA A 31 -8.41 14.98 -10.14
N LEU A 32 -9.42 15.22 -9.31
CA LEU A 32 -9.54 14.61 -7.98
C LEU A 32 -9.68 13.08 -8.06
N LEU A 33 -10.44 12.58 -9.02
CA LEU A 33 -10.64 11.15 -9.21
C LEU A 33 -9.36 10.47 -9.72
N LEU A 34 -8.62 11.10 -10.64
CA LEU A 34 -7.31 10.65 -11.13
C LEU A 34 -6.25 10.63 -10.02
N SER A 35 -6.20 11.66 -9.16
CA SER A 35 -5.25 11.69 -8.05
C SER A 35 -5.56 10.63 -7.00
N LEU A 36 -6.84 10.43 -6.66
CA LEU A 36 -7.28 9.39 -5.73
C LEU A 36 -6.99 7.99 -6.28
N LEU A 37 -7.23 7.77 -7.58
CA LEU A 37 -6.91 6.50 -8.24
C LEU A 37 -5.40 6.22 -8.24
N GLY A 38 -4.57 7.23 -8.50
CA GLY A 38 -3.11 7.12 -8.41
C GLY A 38 -2.62 6.77 -7.00
N ALA A 39 -3.22 7.36 -5.96
CA ALA A 39 -2.92 7.05 -4.57
C ALA A 39 -3.34 5.60 -4.21
N LEU A 40 -4.49 5.13 -4.69
CA LEU A 40 -4.93 3.75 -4.51
C LEU A 40 -3.99 2.74 -5.19
N LEU A 41 -3.53 3.04 -6.41
CA LEU A 41 -2.57 2.16 -7.10
C LEU A 41 -1.21 2.09 -6.38
N ALA A 42 -0.73 3.21 -5.81
CA ALA A 42 0.53 3.23 -5.05
C ALA A 42 0.44 2.50 -3.70
N ALA A 43 -0.76 2.43 -3.11
CA ALA A 43 -0.99 1.76 -1.83
C ALA A 43 -0.95 0.22 -1.93
N CYS A 44 -1.22 -0.36 -3.10
CA CYS A 44 -1.18 -1.81 -3.31
C CYS A 44 0.23 -2.41 -3.56
N GLY A 45 1.30 -1.61 -3.45
CA GLY A 45 2.66 -2.07 -3.76
C GLY A 45 3.71 -1.91 -2.66
N SER A 46 3.34 -1.47 -1.46
CA SER A 46 4.31 -1.13 -0.39
C SER A 46 4.53 -2.24 0.63
N ASP A 47 4.65 -3.49 0.18
CA ASP A 47 5.24 -4.55 1.00
C ASP A 47 6.76 -4.36 1.02
N LYS A 48 7.27 -3.62 2.01
CA LYS A 48 8.69 -3.72 2.41
C LYS A 48 8.90 -5.12 3.02
N LYS A 49 8.99 -6.15 2.17
CA LYS A 49 9.54 -7.43 2.58
C LYS A 49 11.04 -7.28 2.67
N GLU A 50 11.48 -7.08 3.90
CA GLU A 50 12.82 -7.41 4.37
C GLU A 50 13.28 -8.71 3.70
N SER A 51 14.44 -8.61 3.06
CA SER A 51 15.01 -9.61 2.16
C SER A 51 15.41 -10.86 2.94
N ALA A 52 14.45 -11.75 3.21
CA ALA A 52 14.70 -13.05 3.83
C ALA A 52 14.04 -14.16 3.00
N LYS A 53 14.30 -14.16 1.69
CA LYS A 53 13.77 -15.16 0.76
C LYS A 53 14.81 -15.74 -0.21
N THR A 54 16.09 -15.66 0.12
CA THR A 54 17.06 -16.57 -0.47
C THR A 54 17.07 -17.83 0.39
N GLY A 55 16.74 -18.98 -0.20
CA GLY A 55 16.86 -20.25 0.50
C GLY A 55 18.32 -20.47 0.96
N LEU A 56 18.50 -21.12 2.11
CA LEU A 56 19.83 -21.45 2.62
C LEU A 56 20.53 -22.41 1.64
N ALA A 57 21.73 -22.05 1.19
CA ALA A 57 22.58 -22.92 0.40
C ALA A 57 23.55 -23.70 1.29
N VAL A 58 24.14 -24.77 0.75
CA VAL A 58 25.18 -25.53 1.45
C VAL A 58 26.42 -24.65 1.61
N GLY A 59 26.94 -24.58 2.84
CA GLY A 59 28.11 -23.76 3.20
C GLY A 59 27.75 -22.38 3.74
N ASP A 60 26.48 -21.95 3.64
CA ASP A 60 26.03 -20.73 4.28
C ASP A 60 26.15 -20.85 5.80
N ALA A 61 26.41 -19.72 6.45
CA ALA A 61 26.33 -19.65 7.90
C ALA A 61 24.89 -19.95 8.34
N ALA A 62 24.74 -20.97 9.19
CA ALA A 62 23.44 -21.33 9.74
C ALA A 62 22.85 -20.13 10.52
N PRO A 63 21.57 -19.75 10.27
CA PRO A 63 20.94 -18.65 10.98
C PRO A 63 20.87 -18.90 12.48
N ALA A 64 21.07 -17.84 13.26
CA ALA A 64 20.87 -17.91 14.70
C ALA A 64 19.39 -18.18 15.02
N PHE A 65 19.14 -19.10 15.96
CA PHE A 65 17.83 -19.33 16.53
C PHE A 65 17.93 -19.57 18.04
N ALA A 66 16.82 -19.34 18.72
CA ALA A 66 16.60 -19.70 20.10
C ALA A 66 15.17 -20.23 20.24
N LEU A 67 15.02 -21.44 20.78
CA LEU A 67 13.74 -22.15 20.88
C LEU A 67 13.52 -22.67 22.29
N PRO A 68 12.26 -22.68 22.78
CA PRO A 68 11.93 -23.34 24.02
C PRO A 68 12.09 -24.86 23.86
N ALA A 69 12.80 -25.47 24.79
CA ALA A 69 12.89 -26.91 24.93
C ALA A 69 11.66 -27.46 25.67
N SER A 70 11.49 -28.78 25.64
CA SER A 70 10.36 -29.48 26.27
C SER A 70 10.32 -29.33 27.80
N ASP A 71 11.44 -28.98 28.42
CA ASP A 71 11.56 -28.70 29.85
C ASP A 71 11.33 -27.20 30.19
N GLY A 72 11.01 -26.38 29.18
CA GLY A 72 10.83 -24.93 29.32
C GLY A 72 12.14 -24.13 29.37
N SER A 73 13.30 -24.79 29.30
CA SER A 73 14.57 -24.10 29.10
C SER A 73 14.67 -23.55 27.67
N ASN A 74 15.67 -22.71 27.40
CA ASN A 74 15.88 -22.13 26.08
C ASN A 74 17.14 -22.71 25.45
N VAL A 75 17.00 -23.30 24.26
CA VAL A 75 18.11 -23.86 23.47
C VAL A 75 18.44 -22.91 22.32
N SER A 76 19.72 -22.62 22.12
CA SER A 76 20.20 -21.79 21.01
C SER A 76 21.26 -22.50 20.19
N LEU A 77 21.39 -22.14 18.91
CA LEU A 77 22.42 -22.72 18.04
C LEU A 77 23.84 -22.45 18.54
N ASP A 78 24.06 -21.29 19.16
CA ASP A 78 25.39 -20.86 19.61
C ASP A 78 25.91 -21.72 20.77
N ALA A 79 25.03 -22.34 21.55
CA ALA A 79 25.41 -23.28 22.61
C ALA A 79 26.10 -24.55 22.09
N TYR A 80 25.99 -24.87 20.79
CA TYR A 80 26.51 -26.08 20.16
C TYR A 80 27.68 -25.83 19.19
N ARG A 81 28.36 -24.69 19.29
CA ARG A 81 29.53 -24.39 18.46
C ARG A 81 30.63 -25.44 18.64
N GLY A 82 31.32 -25.76 17.54
CA GLY A 82 32.40 -26.76 17.52
C GLY A 82 31.92 -28.21 17.52
N GLN A 83 30.61 -28.45 17.51
CA GLN A 83 30.01 -29.78 17.39
C GLN A 83 29.19 -29.89 16.11
N PRO A 84 29.14 -31.06 15.44
CA PRO A 84 28.22 -31.29 14.35
C PRO A 84 26.79 -31.39 14.91
N VAL A 85 25.86 -30.61 14.36
CA VAL A 85 24.47 -30.53 14.83
C VAL A 85 23.50 -30.79 13.69
N LEU A 86 22.43 -31.52 13.97
CA LEU A 86 21.30 -31.71 13.07
C LEU A 86 20.08 -30.96 13.62
N LEU A 87 19.61 -29.95 12.90
CA LEU A 87 18.33 -29.30 13.20
C LEU A 87 17.20 -30.02 12.45
N PHE A 88 16.30 -30.63 13.21
CA PHE A 88 15.18 -31.40 12.66
C PHE A 88 13.85 -30.67 12.91
N PHE A 89 13.12 -30.38 11.84
CA PHE A 89 11.78 -29.81 11.90
C PHE A 89 10.75 -30.93 11.78
N HIS A 90 9.90 -31.07 12.79
CA HIS A 90 8.73 -31.96 12.75
C HIS A 90 7.45 -31.14 12.91
N MET A 91 6.34 -31.64 12.37
CA MET A 91 5.02 -31.06 12.59
C MET A 91 4.49 -31.59 13.92
N ALA A 92 4.12 -30.69 14.84
CA ALA A 92 3.65 -31.06 16.18
C ALA A 92 2.12 -31.27 16.24
N ASP A 93 1.37 -30.65 15.33
CA ASP A 93 -0.08 -30.77 15.22
C ASP A 93 -0.45 -31.23 13.81
N GLY A 94 -1.17 -32.36 13.71
CA GLY A 94 -1.84 -32.85 12.51
C GLY A 94 -3.35 -32.75 12.67
#